data_AF-A0A7C4U4I7-F1
#
_entry.id   AF-A0A7C4U4I7-F1
#
_cell.length_a   1.000
_cell.length_b   1.000
_cell.length_c   1.000
_cell.angle_alpha   90.00
_cell.angle_beta   90.00
_cell.angle_gamma   90.00
#
_symmetry.space_group_name_H-M   'P 1'
#
loop_
_entity.id
_entity.type
_entity.pdbx_description
1 polymer ?
#
loop_
_entity_poly.entity_id
_entity_poly.type
_entity_poly.pdbx_seq_one_letter_code
_entity_poly.pdbx_strand_id
1 'polypeptide(L)' 'MNRKAIYGILGLLFVVAAVVMYAVGNKSSHLSELKDFWWYPLPLAALCLLGAATPNKRSK' A
#
# COMPACT_ATOMS: atom_id res chain seq x y z
N MET A 1 16.30 -6.37 10.29
CA MET A 1 14.89 -5.90 10.28
C MET A 1 13.95 -7.08 10.41
N ASN A 2 12.94 -6.99 11.28
CA ASN A 2 11.91 -8.02 11.43
C ASN A 2 11.04 -8.06 10.16
N ARG A 3 10.80 -9.26 9.59
CA ARG A 3 10.00 -9.41 8.35
C ARG A 3 8.61 -8.76 8.48
N LYS A 4 7.98 -8.88 9.64
CA LYS A 4 6.69 -8.23 9.95
C LYS A 4 6.76 -6.71 9.89
N ALA A 5 7.86 -6.12 10.37
CA ALA A 5 8.07 -4.68 10.29
C ALA A 5 8.24 -4.22 8.84
N ILE A 6 8.92 -5.01 7.99
CA ILE A 6 9.06 -4.73 6.56
C ILE A 6 7.69 -4.72 5.87
N TYR A 7 6.86 -5.73 6.11
CA TYR A 7 5.50 -5.80 5.56
C TYR A 7 4.61 -4.66 6.08
N GLY A 8 4.75 -4.27 7.34
CA GLY A 8 4.03 -3.12 7.91
C GLY A 8 4.41 -1.79 7.25
N ILE A 9 5.72 -1.54 7.06
CA ILE A 9 6.22 -0.33 6.39
C ILE A 9 5.80 -0.28 4.92
N LEU A 10 5.90 -1.41 4.20
CA LEU A 10 5.43 -1.52 2.82
C LEU A 10 3.93 -1.28 2.70
N GLY A 11 3.14 -1.87 3.59
CA GLY A 11 1.69 -1.66 3.64
C GLY A 11 1.33 -0.19 3.83
N LEU A 12 1.99 0.49 4.77
CA LEU A 12 1.81 1.92 5.01
C LEU A 12 2.20 2.75 3.76
N LEU A 13 3.34 2.45 3.13
CA LEU A 13 3.80 3.12 1.91
C LEU A 13 2.81 2.99 0.76
N PHE A 14 2.20 1.82 0.57
CA PHE A 14 1.19 1.63 -0.48
C PHE A 14 -0.10 2.41 -0.21
N VAL A 15 -0.54 2.53 1.05
CA VAL A 15 -1.67 3.39 1.41
C VAL A 15 -1.36 4.86 1.11
N VAL A 16 -0.17 5.34 1.52
CA VAL A 16 0.26 6.72 1.25
C VAL A 16 0.35 6.97 -0.26
N ALA A 17 0.90 6.02 -1.03
CA ALA A 17 0.96 6.12 -2.48
C ALA A 17 -0.42 6.26 -3.12
N ALA A 18 -1.42 5.47 -2.68
CA ALA A 18 -2.80 5.57 -3.17
C ALA A 18 -3.41 6.95 -2.90
N VAL A 19 -3.18 7.51 -1.70
CA VAL A 19 -3.66 8.86 -1.34
C VAL A 19 -2.99 9.93 -2.19
N VAL A 20 -1.67 9.83 -2.40
CA VAL A 20 -0.91 10.77 -3.24
C VAL A 20 -1.37 10.70 -4.69
N MET A 21 -1.58 9.50 -5.24
CA MET A 21 -2.10 9.32 -6.60
C MET A 21 -3.46 9.98 -6.79
N TYR A 22 -4.38 9.81 -5.84
CA TYR A 22 -5.67 10.47 -5.86
C TYR A 22 -5.54 12.01 -5.79
N ALA A 23 -4.76 12.51 -4.84
CA ALA A 23 -4.62 13.95 -4.60
C ALA A 23 -3.90 14.68 -5.76
N VAL A 24 -2.86 14.07 -6.32
CA VAL A 24 -2.09 14.63 -7.45
C VAL A 24 -2.89 14.50 -8.75
N GLY A 25 -3.49 13.33 -9.01
CA GLY A 25 -4.29 13.11 -10.21
C GLY A 25 -5.54 13.98 -10.29
N ASN A 26 -6.08 14.41 -9.13
CA ASN A 26 -7.22 15.33 -9.11
C ASN A 26 -6.84 16.80 -9.33
N LYS A 27 -5.55 17.17 -9.25
CA LYS A 27 -5.07 18.57 -9.39
C LYS A 27 -4.41 18.87 -10.73
N SER A 28 -4.01 17.83 -11.49
CA SER A 28 -3.24 17.98 -12.72
C SER A 28 -3.96 17.35 -13.90
N SER A 29 -4.35 18.14 -14.91
CA SER A 29 -4.98 17.64 -16.15
C SER A 29 -4.11 16.69 -16.96
N HIS A 30 -2.78 16.77 -16.82
CA HIS A 30 -1.83 15.84 -17.48
C HIS A 30 -1.62 14.53 -16.71
N LEU A 31 -2.10 14.43 -15.46
CA LEU A 31 -1.89 13.26 -14.60
C LEU A 31 -3.23 12.68 -14.11
N SER A 32 -4.31 12.91 -14.85
CA SER A 32 -5.64 12.37 -14.52
C SER A 32 -5.62 10.84 -14.43
N GLU A 33 -4.74 10.18 -15.18
CA GLU A 33 -4.54 8.73 -15.13
C GLU A 33 -4.14 8.24 -13.72
N LEU A 34 -3.40 9.03 -12.93
CA LEU A 34 -3.09 8.67 -11.53
C LEU A 34 -4.36 8.56 -10.69
N LYS A 35 -5.37 9.39 -10.97
CA LYS A 35 -6.67 9.31 -10.32
C LYS A 35 -7.48 8.11 -10.82
N ASP A 36 -7.28 7.62 -12.04
CA ASP A 36 -7.97 6.43 -12.52
C ASP A 36 -7.40 5.14 -11.90
N PHE A 37 -6.09 5.14 -11.61
CA PHE A 37 -5.37 4.00 -11.03
C PHE A 37 -5.08 4.12 -9.53
N TRP A 38 -5.58 5.14 -8.84
CA TRP A 38 -5.33 5.39 -7.40
C TRP A 38 -5.67 4.21 -6.48
N TRP A 39 -6.57 3.33 -6.91
CA TRP A 39 -7.02 2.15 -6.17
C TRP A 39 -6.08 0.95 -6.34
N TYR A 40 -5.23 0.93 -7.37
CA TYR A 40 -4.32 -0.17 -7.67
C TYR A 40 -3.33 -0.53 -6.52
N PRO A 41 -2.79 0.44 -5.77
CA PRO A 41 -1.93 0.16 -4.62
C PRO A 41 -2.68 -0.42 -3.41
N LEU A 42 -4.01 -0.23 -3.31
CA LEU A 42 -4.79 -0.62 -2.12
C LEU A 42 -4.86 -2.15 -1.91
N PRO A 43 -5.11 -2.98 -2.93
CA PRO A 43 -5.00 -4.44 -2.80
C PRO A 43 -3.61 -4.88 -2.32
N LEU A 44 -2.55 -4.25 -2.83
CA LEU A 44 -1.17 -4.54 -2.43
C LEU A 44 -0.89 -4.15 -0.97
N ALA A 45 -1.42 -3.00 -0.55
CA ALA A 45 -1.38 -2.55 0.84
C ALA A 45 -2.07 -3.56 1.76
N ALA A 46 -3.27 -4.01 1.39
CA ALA A 46 -4.04 -4.99 2.15
C ALA A 46 -3.28 -6.31 2.31
N LEU A 47 -2.69 -6.86 1.23
CA LEU A 47 -1.89 -8.08 1.29
C LEU A 47 -0.64 -7.91 2.17
N CYS A 48 0.05 -6.78 2.09
CA CYS A 48 1.21 -6.50 2.93
C CYS A 48 0.82 -6.39 4.41
N LEU A 49 -0.27 -5.69 4.72
CA LEU A 49 -0.77 -5.56 6.10
C LEU A 49 -1.26 -6.89 6.68
N LEU A 50 -1.92 -7.73 5.87
CA LEU A 50 -2.31 -9.09 6.27
C LEU A 50 -1.10 -9.99 6.52
N GLY A 51 -0.07 -9.89 5.66
CA GLY A 51 1.20 -10.58 5.86
C GLY A 51 1.95 -10.13 7.12
N ALA A 52 1.86 -8.84 7.47
CA ALA A 52 2.40 -8.30 8.72
C ALA A 52 1.61 -8.78 9.96
N ALA A 53 0.28 -8.86 9.84
CA ALA A 53 -0.63 -9.28 10.92
C ALA A 53 -0.62 -10.80 11.15
N THR A 54 -0.21 -11.59 10.15
CA THR A 54 -0.16 -13.05 10.28
C THR A 54 0.83 -13.45 11.39
N PRO A 55 0.36 -14.16 12.43
CA PRO A 55 1.25 -14.66 13.47
C PRO A 55 2.19 -15.71 12.87
N ASN A 56 3.49 -15.57 13.16
CA ASN A 56 4.49 -16.51 12.73
C ASN A 56 4.28 -17.80 13.52
N LYS A 57 3.46 -18.74 13.01
CA LYS A 57 3.46 -20.12 13.48
C LYS A 57 4.79 -20.75 13.07
N ARG A 58 5.85 -20.46 13.83
CA ARG A 58 6.96 -21.41 13.93
C ARG A 58 6.38 -22.64 14.61
N SER A 59 5.99 -23.62 13.80
CA SER A 59 5.79 -24.99 14.29
C SER A 59 7.02 -25.36 15.09
N LYS A 60 6.80 -25.73 16.35
CA LYS A 60 7.75 -26.54 17.11
C LYS A 60 8.01 -27.84 16.35
#